data_AF-A0A133UL05-F1
#
_entry.id   AF-A0A133UL05-F1
#
_cell.length_a   1.000
_cell.length_b   1.000
_cell.length_c   1.000
_cell.angle_alpha   90.00
_cell.angle_beta   90.00
_cell.angle_gamma   90.00
#
_symmetry.space_group_name_H-M   'P 1'
#
loop_
_entity.id
_entity.type
_entity.pdbx_description
1 polymer ?
#
loop_
_entity_poly.entity_id
_entity_poly.type
_entity_poly.pdbx_seq_one_letter_code
_entity_poly.pdbx_strand_id
1 'polypeptide(L)'
;MGTLLEPEVFEELEMTLNEIKELSANGVPIIVEGVKDEKSLRKLGVTGPVYQIPDGGKTTLNSLEDIRKHNEVIVLTDFDRTGEDLADFCEEHLEKLGVVVLHDLREKLRSFVRKAVKDIEGMASFVKSERAAQRKHSSEYKFSEFR
;
A
#
# COMPACT_ATOMS: atom_id res chain seq x y z
N MET A 1 21.89 -8.74 1.18
CA MET A 1 21.11 -8.31 2.35
C MET A 1 20.71 -6.88 2.04
N GLY A 2 19.42 -6.57 1.86
CA GLY A 2 18.99 -5.18 1.75
C GLY A 2 19.36 -4.45 3.04
N THR A 3 19.75 -3.18 2.95
CA THR A 3 19.99 -2.34 4.11
C THR A 3 18.69 -2.21 4.90
N LEU A 4 18.74 -2.42 6.22
CA LEU A 4 17.63 -2.18 7.14
C LEU A 4 17.16 -0.74 6.98
N LEU A 5 15.86 -0.48 7.04
CA LEU A 5 15.38 0.89 7.09
C LEU A 5 15.83 1.56 8.39
N GLU A 6 16.14 2.86 8.32
CA GLU A 6 16.33 3.66 9.52
C GLU A 6 15.07 3.57 10.40
N PRO A 7 15.19 3.48 11.74
CA PRO A 7 14.05 3.27 12.63
C PRO A 7 12.90 4.28 12.42
N GLU A 8 13.24 5.55 12.19
CA GLU A 8 12.27 6.63 11.96
C GLU A 8 11.51 6.42 10.65
N VAL A 9 12.21 6.01 9.58
CA VAL A 9 11.59 5.71 8.28
C VAL A 9 10.67 4.49 8.39
N PHE A 10 11.07 3.49 9.18
CA PHE A 10 10.25 2.31 9.42
C PHE A 10 8.98 2.65 10.23
N GLU A 11 9.08 3.57 11.19
CA GLU A 11 7.92 4.07 11.95
C GLU A 11 6.92 4.81 11.05
N GLU A 12 7.39 5.68 10.16
CA GLU A 12 6.54 6.38 9.18
C GLU A 12 5.84 5.41 8.20
N LEU A 13 6.55 4.34 7.79
CA LEU A 13 5.96 3.26 7.00
C LEU A 13 4.84 2.54 7.79
N GLU A 14 5.09 2.17 9.04
CA GLU A 14 4.08 1.53 9.90
C GLU A 14 2.85 2.42 10.11
N MET A 15 3.06 3.73 10.31
CA MET A 15 1.98 4.71 10.43
C MET A 15 1.13 4.79 9.15
N THR A 16 1.78 4.88 7.99
CA THR A 16 1.08 4.91 6.69
C THR A 16 0.28 3.61 6.46
N LEU A 17 0.85 2.45 6.81
CA LEU A 17 0.15 1.18 6.74
C LEU A 17 -1.04 1.11 7.71
N ASN A 18 -0.93 1.71 8.90
CA ASN A 18 -2.05 1.80 9.85
C ASN A 18 -3.17 2.69 9.29
N GLU A 19 -2.84 3.85 8.74
CA GLU A 19 -3.79 4.75 8.07
C GLU A 19 -4.58 4.03 6.96
N ILE A 20 -3.89 3.30 6.08
CA ILE A 20 -4.54 2.48 5.02
C ILE A 20 -5.50 1.44 5.61
N LYS A 21 -5.10 0.74 6.68
CA LYS A 21 -5.94 -0.28 7.32
C LYS A 21 -7.18 0.31 7.97
N GLU A 22 -7.04 1.46 8.63
CA GLU A 22 -8.16 2.15 9.28
C GLU A 22 -9.18 2.66 8.25
N LEU A 23 -8.71 3.34 7.20
CA LEU A 23 -9.56 3.76 6.08
C LEU A 23 -10.27 2.56 5.45
N SER A 24 -9.54 1.48 5.19
CA SER A 24 -10.12 0.26 4.64
C SER A 24 -11.17 -0.36 5.56
N ALA A 25 -10.90 -0.45 6.86
CA ALA A 25 -11.85 -0.98 7.84
C ALA A 25 -13.13 -0.12 7.93
N ASN A 26 -13.02 1.18 7.68
CA ASN A 26 -14.15 2.11 7.59
C ASN A 26 -14.89 2.06 6.24
N GLY A 27 -14.50 1.15 5.34
CA GLY A 27 -15.20 0.89 4.08
C GLY A 27 -14.64 1.68 2.89
N VAL A 28 -13.50 2.37 3.03
CA VAL A 28 -12.81 2.97 1.89
C VAL A 28 -12.21 1.84 1.03
N PRO A 29 -12.60 1.72 -0.24
CA PRO A 29 -12.12 0.67 -1.11
C PRO A 29 -10.66 0.90 -1.52
N ILE A 30 -9.95 -0.19 -1.78
CA ILE A 30 -8.59 -0.16 -2.34
C ILE A 30 -8.60 -0.78 -3.73
N ILE A 31 -8.02 -0.09 -4.71
CA ILE A 31 -7.72 -0.63 -6.03
C ILE A 31 -6.31 -1.22 -6.05
N VAL A 32 -6.17 -2.42 -6.60
CA VAL A 32 -4.88 -3.08 -6.88
C VAL A 32 -4.87 -3.67 -8.28
N GLU A 33 -3.71 -4.07 -8.79
CA GLU A 33 -3.59 -4.66 -10.13
C GLU A 33 -4.01 -6.13 -10.18
N GLY A 34 -3.77 -6.90 -9.11
CA GLY A 34 -4.12 -8.32 -9.12
C GLY A 34 -4.35 -9.00 -7.77
N VAL A 35 -4.76 -10.27 -7.87
CA VAL A 35 -5.06 -11.15 -6.72
C VAL A 35 -3.90 -11.26 -5.74
N LYS A 36 -2.66 -11.16 -6.23
CA LYS A 36 -1.48 -11.29 -5.38
C LYS A 36 -1.27 -10.07 -4.49
N ASP A 37 -1.56 -8.89 -5.01
CA ASP A 37 -1.52 -7.63 -4.27
C ASP A 37 -2.59 -7.63 -3.20
N GLU A 38 -3.82 -8.03 -3.55
CA GLU A 38 -4.89 -8.20 -2.56
C GLU A 38 -4.43 -9.15 -1.44
N LYS A 39 -3.86 -10.32 -1.78
CA LYS A 39 -3.34 -11.26 -0.78
C LYS A 39 -2.25 -10.64 0.10
N SER A 40 -1.38 -9.80 -0.46
CA SER A 40 -0.36 -9.06 0.28
C SER A 40 -1.01 -8.10 1.28
N LEU A 41 -1.98 -7.30 0.84
CA LEU A 41 -2.76 -6.39 1.68
C LEU A 41 -3.53 -7.12 2.79
N ARG A 42 -4.16 -8.27 2.48
CA ARG A 42 -4.83 -9.10 3.50
C ARG A 42 -3.86 -9.57 4.59
N LYS A 43 -2.64 -9.98 4.23
CA LYS A 43 -1.59 -10.35 5.19
C LYS A 43 -1.13 -9.18 6.05
N LEU A 44 -1.19 -7.96 5.52
CA LEU A 44 -0.88 -6.73 6.25
C LEU A 44 -2.01 -6.29 7.19
N GLY A 45 -3.22 -6.84 7.04
CA GLY A 45 -4.37 -6.58 7.91
C GLY A 45 -5.46 -5.71 7.30
N VAL A 46 -5.46 -5.51 5.97
CA VAL A 46 -6.53 -4.81 5.25
C VAL A 46 -7.79 -5.69 5.24
N THR A 47 -8.90 -5.18 5.79
CA THR A 47 -10.16 -5.93 5.96
C THR A 47 -11.29 -5.43 5.06
N GLY A 48 -11.19 -4.21 4.52
CA GLY A 48 -12.23 -3.60 3.70
C GLY A 48 -12.29 -4.10 2.25
N PRO A 49 -13.11 -3.44 1.41
CA PRO A 49 -13.26 -3.79 0.00
C PRO A 49 -11.94 -3.63 -0.77
N VAL A 50 -11.60 -4.60 -1.61
CA VAL A 50 -10.46 -4.53 -2.52
C VAL A 50 -10.95 -4.88 -3.92
N TYR A 51 -10.66 -4.01 -4.88
CA TYR A 51 -11.00 -4.15 -6.29
C TYR A 51 -9.73 -4.39 -7.10
N GLN A 52 -9.83 -5.27 -8.09
CA GLN A 52 -8.71 -5.63 -8.95
C GLN A 52 -8.91 -5.03 -10.34
N ILE A 53 -7.90 -4.32 -10.84
CA ILE A 53 -7.88 -3.74 -12.18
C ILE A 53 -6.63 -4.25 -12.87
N PRO A 54 -6.74 -5.31 -13.67
CA PRO A 54 -5.58 -5.91 -14.30
C PRO A 54 -4.92 -4.94 -15.26
N ASP A 55 -3.65 -5.23 -15.50
CA ASP A 55 -2.78 -4.42 -16.35
C ASP A 55 -3.36 -4.27 -17.77
N GLY A 56 -3.49 -3.03 -18.26
CA GLY A 56 -4.21 -2.70 -19.51
C GLY A 56 -5.75 -2.61 -19.40
N GLY A 57 -6.31 -2.79 -18.20
CA GLY A 57 -7.74 -2.83 -17.90
C GLY A 57 -8.46 -1.48 -17.85
N LYS A 58 -8.07 -0.51 -18.69
CA LYS A 58 -8.76 0.80 -18.79
C LYS A 58 -10.27 0.64 -19.06
N THR A 59 -10.65 -0.43 -19.77
CA THR A 59 -12.04 -0.79 -20.05
C THR A 59 -12.78 -1.39 -18.84
N THR A 60 -12.06 -1.92 -17.85
CA THR A 60 -12.60 -2.62 -16.68
C THR A 60 -13.06 -1.66 -15.58
N LEU A 61 -12.56 -0.42 -15.55
CA LEU A 61 -13.03 0.63 -14.64
C LEU A 61 -14.50 0.96 -14.85
N ASN A 62 -15.00 0.88 -16.09
CA ASN A 62 -16.42 1.06 -16.39
C ASN A 62 -17.30 -0.04 -15.77
N SER A 63 -16.74 -1.21 -15.48
CA SER A 63 -17.44 -2.31 -14.81
C SER A 63 -17.45 -2.16 -13.28
N LEU A 64 -16.72 -1.18 -12.73
CA LEU A 64 -16.67 -0.89 -11.30
C LEU A 64 -17.80 0.07 -10.88
N GLU A 65 -19.03 -0.18 -11.31
CA GLU A 65 -20.20 0.64 -10.91
C GLU A 65 -20.32 0.76 -9.39
N ASP A 66 -19.92 -0.28 -8.66
CA ASP A 66 -19.90 -0.30 -7.20
C ASP A 66 -18.94 0.73 -6.59
N ILE A 67 -17.83 1.05 -7.26
CA ILE A 67 -16.86 2.02 -6.74
C ILE A 67 -17.45 3.43 -6.66
N ARG A 68 -18.41 3.74 -7.53
CA ARG A 68 -19.14 5.02 -7.55
C ARG A 68 -20.03 5.23 -6.33
N LYS A 69 -20.26 4.18 -5.54
CA LYS A 69 -21.02 4.26 -4.28
C LYS A 69 -20.15 4.79 -3.13
N HIS A 70 -18.85 4.94 -3.33
CA HIS A 70 -17.90 5.44 -2.35
C HIS A 70 -17.52 6.88 -2.66
N ASN A 71 -17.26 7.67 -1.62
CA ASN A 71 -16.78 9.05 -1.77
C ASN A 71 -15.27 9.12 -2.03
N GLU A 72 -14.54 8.12 -1.55
CA GLU A 72 -13.08 8.07 -1.54
C GLU A 72 -12.61 6.68 -1.96
N VAL A 73 -11.39 6.60 -2.49
CA VAL A 73 -10.73 5.35 -2.87
C VAL A 73 -9.21 5.48 -2.73
N ILE A 74 -8.56 4.39 -2.36
CA ILE A 74 -7.10 4.28 -2.33
C ILE A 74 -6.65 3.50 -3.56
N VAL A 75 -5.67 4.00 -4.31
CA VAL A 75 -5.07 3.29 -5.45
C VAL A 75 -3.68 2.82 -5.07
N LEU A 76 -3.48 1.50 -4.95
CA LEU A 76 -2.20 0.86 -4.63
C LEU A 76 -1.74 -0.01 -5.80
N THR A 77 -1.20 0.65 -6.82
CA THR A 77 -0.56 0.04 -8.00
C THR A 77 0.93 -0.15 -7.78
N ASP A 78 1.58 -0.90 -8.67
CA ASP A 78 3.02 -1.12 -8.60
C ASP A 78 3.81 0.20 -8.79
N PHE A 79 5.03 0.24 -8.25
CA PHE A 79 5.87 1.45 -8.26
C PHE A 79 6.67 1.63 -9.56
N ASP A 80 6.18 1.07 -10.66
CA ASP A 80 6.74 1.18 -11.98
C ASP A 80 5.94 2.17 -12.86
N ARG A 81 6.34 2.28 -14.13
CA ARG A 81 5.69 3.21 -15.06
C ARG A 81 4.25 2.80 -15.38
N THR A 82 3.97 1.51 -15.44
CA THR A 82 2.64 1.03 -15.78
C THR A 82 1.68 1.27 -14.62
N GLY A 83 2.14 1.02 -13.39
CA GLY A 83 1.38 1.34 -12.18
C GLY A 83 1.15 2.85 -12.01
N GLU A 84 2.07 3.70 -12.47
CA GLU A 84 1.86 5.16 -12.56
C GLU A 84 0.76 5.50 -13.56
N ASP A 85 0.86 4.99 -14.80
CA ASP A 85 -0.13 5.24 -15.84
C ASP A 85 -1.54 4.79 -15.41
N LEU A 86 -1.64 3.74 -14.57
CA LEU A 86 -2.90 3.28 -13.99
C LEU A 86 -3.39 4.17 -12.84
N ALA A 87 -2.50 4.67 -11.98
CA ALA A 87 -2.86 5.60 -10.91
C ALA A 87 -3.45 6.90 -11.48
N ASP A 88 -2.76 7.50 -12.45
CA ASP A 88 -3.21 8.71 -13.17
C ASP A 88 -4.56 8.46 -13.86
N PHE A 89 -4.71 7.31 -14.52
CA PHE A 89 -5.97 6.93 -15.17
C PHE A 89 -7.12 6.82 -14.17
N CYS A 90 -6.88 6.20 -13.01
CA CYS A 90 -7.89 6.07 -11.95
C CYS A 90 -8.29 7.44 -11.41
N GLU A 91 -7.33 8.32 -11.15
CA GLU A 91 -7.59 9.69 -10.69
C GLU A 91 -8.48 10.44 -11.69
N GLU A 92 -8.05 10.55 -12.94
CA GLU A 92 -8.81 11.29 -13.96
C GLU A 92 -10.23 10.73 -14.19
N HIS A 93 -10.42 9.42 -14.08
CA HIS A 93 -11.72 8.79 -14.32
C HIS A 93 -12.63 8.83 -13.10
N LEU A 94 -12.11 8.55 -11.90
CA LEU A 94 -12.88 8.48 -10.67
C LEU A 94 -13.29 9.88 -10.18
N GLU A 95 -12.44 10.89 -10.36
CA GLU A 95 -12.79 12.27 -10.05
C GLU A 95 -13.95 12.78 -10.91
N LYS A 96 -13.97 12.43 -12.22
CA LYS A 96 -15.10 12.73 -13.12
C LYS A 96 -16.41 12.08 -12.67
N LEU A 97 -16.33 11.03 -11.86
CA LEU A 97 -17.46 10.32 -11.28
C LEU A 97 -17.81 10.79 -9.86
N GLY A 98 -17.08 11.79 -9.32
CA GLY A 98 -17.30 12.34 -7.98
C GLY A 98 -16.63 11.56 -6.85
N VAL A 99 -15.67 10.69 -7.17
CA VAL A 99 -14.93 9.88 -6.18
C VAL A 99 -13.51 10.45 -6.04
N VAL A 100 -13.09 10.74 -4.82
CA VAL A 100 -11.77 11.32 -4.51
C VAL A 100 -10.72 10.21 -4.39
N VAL A 101 -9.59 10.36 -5.08
CA VAL A 101 -8.45 9.43 -4.96
C VAL A 101 -7.48 9.90 -3.89
N LEU A 102 -7.22 9.05 -2.89
CA LEU A 102 -6.27 9.30 -1.81
C LEU A 102 -4.82 8.97 -2.24
N HIS A 103 -4.27 9.78 -3.15
CA HIS A 103 -2.96 9.55 -3.80
C HIS A 103 -1.77 9.59 -2.82
N ASP A 104 -1.86 10.40 -1.75
CA ASP A 104 -0.80 10.58 -0.77
C ASP A 104 -0.30 9.26 -0.17
N LEU A 105 -1.19 8.28 -0.01
CA LEU A 105 -0.85 6.99 0.61
C LEU A 105 0.09 6.15 -0.26
N ARG A 106 -0.14 6.13 -1.58
CA ARG A 106 0.72 5.42 -2.53
C ARG A 106 2.11 6.05 -2.57
N GLU A 107 2.18 7.37 -2.68
CA GLU A 107 3.46 8.09 -2.76
C GLU A 107 4.25 8.01 -1.45
N LYS A 108 3.59 8.08 -0.29
CA LYS A 108 4.22 7.81 1.01
C LYS A 108 4.85 6.42 1.02
N LEU A 109 4.07 5.36 0.73
CA LEU A 109 4.61 4.00 0.69
C LEU A 109 5.79 3.88 -0.26
N ARG A 110 5.66 4.40 -1.48
CA ARG A 110 6.71 4.41 -2.51
C ARG A 110 7.99 5.05 -1.99
N SER A 111 7.90 6.20 -1.32
CA SER A 111 9.06 6.93 -0.81
C SER A 111 9.88 6.12 0.19
N PHE A 112 9.22 5.28 0.99
CA PHE A 112 9.87 4.43 2.00
C PHE A 112 10.44 3.14 1.40
N VAL A 113 9.68 2.47 0.52
CA VAL A 113 9.98 1.08 0.15
C VAL A 113 10.57 0.91 -1.24
N ARG A 114 10.56 1.91 -2.12
CA ARG A 114 10.97 1.75 -3.54
C ARG A 114 12.38 1.19 -3.74
N LYS A 115 13.29 1.36 -2.77
CA LYS A 115 14.65 0.79 -2.83
C LYS A 115 14.70 -0.70 -2.46
N ALA A 116 13.70 -1.20 -1.74
CA ALA A 116 13.68 -2.53 -1.15
C ALA A 116 12.54 -3.44 -1.66
N VAL A 117 11.45 -2.85 -2.15
CA VAL A 117 10.25 -3.53 -2.63
C VAL A 117 9.92 -3.02 -4.02
N LYS A 118 9.79 -3.97 -4.96
CA LYS A 118 9.49 -3.67 -6.36
C LYS A 118 7.99 -3.41 -6.59
N ASP A 119 7.15 -4.17 -5.91
CA ASP A 119 5.71 -4.32 -6.19
C ASP A 119 4.90 -4.48 -4.89
N ILE A 120 3.58 -4.32 -4.97
CA ILE A 120 2.69 -4.49 -3.82
C ILE A 120 2.71 -5.95 -3.30
N GLU A 121 2.88 -6.94 -4.20
CA GLU A 121 3.04 -8.36 -3.87
C GLU A 121 4.15 -8.59 -2.81
N GLY A 122 5.30 -7.91 -2.95
CA GLY A 122 6.44 -8.04 -2.06
C GLY A 122 6.29 -7.33 -0.70
N MET A 123 5.34 -6.41 -0.56
CA MET A 123 5.23 -5.50 0.59
C MET A 123 5.01 -6.25 1.91
N ALA A 124 4.11 -7.23 1.94
CA ALA A 124 3.83 -8.00 3.16
C ALA A 124 5.05 -8.77 3.69
N SER A 125 5.85 -9.33 2.77
CA SER A 125 7.06 -10.08 3.14
C SER A 125 8.12 -9.14 3.70
N PHE A 126 8.34 -8.01 3.03
CA PHE A 126 9.30 -7.00 3.44
C PHE A 126 8.99 -6.41 4.83
N VAL A 127 7.75 -5.94 5.05
CA VAL A 127 7.33 -5.39 6.34
C VAL A 127 7.50 -6.41 7.45
N LYS A 128 7.19 -7.69 7.19
CA LYS A 128 7.38 -8.76 8.18
C LYS A 128 8.86 -8.94 8.53
N SER A 129 9.76 -8.93 7.56
CA SER A 129 11.21 -9.05 7.83
C SER A 129 11.75 -7.83 8.56
N GLU A 130 11.34 -6.62 8.17
CA GLU A 130 11.76 -5.38 8.82
C GLU A 130 11.30 -5.34 10.28
N ARG A 131 10.01 -5.63 10.57
CA ARG A 131 9.51 -5.74 11.96
C ARG A 131 10.35 -6.68 12.81
N ALA A 132 10.78 -7.81 12.25
CA ALA A 132 11.59 -8.79 12.98
C ALA A 132 13.01 -8.28 13.24
N ALA A 133 13.61 -7.59 12.28
CA ALA A 133 14.95 -7.02 12.40
C ALA A 133 14.99 -5.85 13.40
N GLN A 134 14.01 -4.93 13.34
CA GLN A 134 13.88 -3.80 14.27
C GLN A 134 13.74 -4.26 15.73
N ARG A 135 12.96 -5.34 15.99
CA ARG A 135 12.83 -5.92 17.34
C ARG A 135 14.15 -6.47 17.89
N LYS A 136 14.93 -7.16 17.04
CA LYS A 136 16.24 -7.69 17.44
C LYS A 136 17.21 -6.55 17.78
N HIS A 137 17.24 -5.52 16.93
CA HIS A 137 18.13 -4.37 17.14
C HIS A 137 17.84 -3.65 18.46
N SER A 138 16.56 -3.41 18.78
CA SER A 138 16.14 -2.82 20.05
C SER A 138 16.50 -3.69 21.28
N SER A 139 16.42 -5.02 21.14
CA SER A 139 16.79 -5.93 22.23
C SER A 139 18.30 -6.02 22.49
N GLU A 140 19.13 -5.93 21.44
CA GLU A 140 20.59 -5.96 21.55
C GLU A 140 21.13 -4.69 22.21
N TYR A 141 20.60 -3.51 21.86
CA TYR A 141 20.96 -2.24 22.51
C TYR A 141 20.59 -2.20 23.99
N LYS A 142 19.37 -2.67 24.33
CA LYS A 142 18.97 -2.78 25.74
C LYS A 142 19.94 -3.66 26.51
N PHE A 143 20.40 -4.78 25.95
CA PHE A 143 21.34 -5.65 26.64
C PHE A 143 22.74 -5.05 26.79
N SER A 144 23.20 -4.22 25.84
CA SER A 144 24.50 -3.55 25.94
C SER A 144 24.55 -2.41 26.97
N GLU A 145 23.44 -1.71 27.22
CA GLU A 145 23.38 -0.63 28.23
C GLU A 145 23.35 -1.13 29.68
N PHE A 146 23.10 -2.43 29.90
CA PHE A 146 23.12 -3.06 31.23
C PHE A 146 24.44 -3.78 31.56
N ARG A 147 25.52 -3.56 30.78
CA ARG A 147 26.88 -4.02 31.08
C ARG A 147 27.76 -2.90 31.58
#